data_AF-A0A7Y8NSG6-F1
#
_entry.id   AF-A0A7Y8NSG6-F1
#
_cell.length_a   1.000
_cell.length_b   1.000
_cell.length_c   1.000
_cell.angle_alpha   90.00
_cell.angle_beta   90.00
_cell.angle_gamma   90.00
#
_symmetry.space_group_name_H-M   'P 1'
#
loop_
_entity.id
_entity.type
_entity.pdbx_description
1 polymer ?
#
loop_
_entity_poly.entity_id
_entity_poly.type
_entity_poly.pdbx_seq_one_letter_code
_entity_poly.pdbx_strand_id
1 'polypeptide(L)'
;MENQKNWHQKHHESLSFGSHLADSVARGMGSWKFIIIQTIMVVLWMGLNLIGYVYHWDVYPFILLNLVFSTQAAYAAPIIMMSQNRQSERDRVQAQDDYKTNIEAKLEIEALTKRLNSIEVNKLDKIIKMLEEMETKPAE
;
A
#
# COMPACT_ATOMS: atom_id res chain seq x y z
N MET A 1 10.98 27.01 -15.39
CA MET A 1 9.99 26.02 -14.97
C MET A 1 10.76 24.83 -14.45
N GLU A 2 11.00 24.82 -13.15
CA GLU A 2 11.83 23.82 -12.49
C GLU A 2 11.07 22.50 -12.48
N ASN A 3 11.62 21.52 -13.21
CA ASN A 3 11.03 20.20 -13.40
C ASN A 3 11.01 19.48 -12.04
N GLN A 4 9.89 19.59 -11.31
CA GLN A 4 9.63 18.80 -10.11
C GLN A 4 9.59 17.32 -10.54
N LYS A 5 10.75 16.67 -10.47
CA LYS A 5 10.85 15.22 -10.57
C LYS A 5 9.97 14.63 -9.47
N ASN A 6 8.82 14.08 -9.86
CA ASN A 6 7.93 13.34 -8.98
C ASN A 6 8.73 12.35 -8.14
N TRP A 7 8.44 12.26 -6.85
CA TRP A 7 9.10 11.35 -5.89
C TRP A 7 9.12 9.89 -6.37
N HIS A 8 8.14 9.50 -7.19
CA HIS A 8 8.08 8.23 -7.91
C HIS A 8 9.33 7.92 -8.77
N GLN A 9 9.97 8.93 -9.37
CA GLN A 9 11.17 8.75 -10.21
C GLN A 9 12.47 8.71 -9.39
N LYS A 10 12.53 9.37 -8.24
CA LYS A 10 13.77 9.46 -7.44
C LYS A 10 14.10 8.17 -6.69
N HIS A 11 13.16 7.23 -6.61
CA HIS A 11 13.35 5.92 -5.97
C HIS A 11 13.74 4.79 -6.93
N HIS A 12 13.81 5.05 -8.25
CA HIS A 12 14.11 4.04 -9.25
C HIS A 12 15.60 3.87 -9.57
N GLU A 13 16.48 4.77 -9.13
CA GLU A 13 17.88 4.82 -9.60
C GLU A 13 18.91 4.08 -8.72
N SER A 14 18.49 3.34 -7.68
CA SER A 14 19.41 2.50 -6.88
C SER A 14 18.98 1.05 -6.71
N LEU A 15 18.11 0.54 -7.58
CA LEU A 15 17.68 -0.84 -7.53
C LEU A 15 18.79 -1.79 -8.03
N SER A 16 19.72 -2.10 -7.14
CA SER A 16 20.68 -3.21 -7.27
C SER A 16 19.95 -4.47 -7.76
N PHE A 17 20.59 -5.27 -8.61
CA PHE A 17 20.02 -6.51 -9.17
C PHE A 17 19.37 -7.42 -8.10
N GLY A 18 19.94 -7.44 -6.89
CA GLY A 18 19.39 -8.18 -5.75
C GLY A 18 18.02 -7.67 -5.27
N SER A 19 17.74 -6.37 -5.38
CA SER A 19 16.45 -5.78 -5.00
C SER A 19 15.32 -6.15 -5.97
N HIS A 20 15.61 -6.22 -7.26
CA HIS A 20 14.64 -6.70 -8.27
C HIS A 20 14.33 -8.18 -8.10
N LEU A 21 15.36 -8.99 -7.81
CA LEU A 21 15.20 -10.42 -7.56
C LEU A 21 14.38 -10.66 -6.28
N ALA A 22 14.69 -9.96 -5.19
CA ALA A 22 13.93 -10.04 -3.94
C ALA A 22 12.44 -9.69 -4.14
N ASP A 23 12.14 -8.69 -4.97
CA ASP A 23 10.74 -8.27 -5.24
C ASP A 23 9.99 -9.27 -6.10
N SER A 24 10.67 -9.85 -7.07
CA SER A 24 10.10 -10.89 -7.90
C SER A 24 9.83 -12.15 -7.08
N VAL A 25 10.79 -12.55 -6.23
CA VAL A 25 10.66 -13.70 -5.33
C VAL A 25 9.57 -13.46 -4.28
N ALA A 26 9.52 -12.29 -3.64
CA ALA A 26 8.48 -11.95 -2.65
C ALA A 26 7.07 -11.93 -3.27
N ARG A 27 6.91 -11.39 -4.48
CA ARG A 27 5.63 -11.44 -5.21
C ARG A 27 5.26 -12.86 -5.64
N GLY A 28 6.24 -13.66 -6.05
CA GLY A 28 6.05 -15.05 -6.44
C GLY A 28 5.67 -15.97 -5.27
N MET A 29 6.33 -15.80 -4.13
CA MET A 29 6.12 -16.61 -2.92
C MET A 29 4.73 -16.39 -2.30
N GLY A 30 4.10 -15.23 -2.54
CA GLY A 30 2.72 -14.95 -2.14
C GLY A 30 1.63 -15.43 -3.11
N SER A 31 1.99 -16.07 -4.24
CA SER A 31 1.01 -16.50 -5.24
C SER A 31 0.48 -17.90 -4.97
N TRP A 32 -0.84 -18.08 -5.09
CA TRP A 32 -1.49 -19.41 -5.04
C TRP A 32 -0.91 -20.41 -6.03
N LYS A 33 -0.42 -19.95 -7.20
CA LYS A 33 0.20 -20.80 -8.21
C LYS A 33 1.52 -21.40 -7.72
N PHE A 34 2.31 -20.65 -6.95
CA PHE A 34 3.59 -21.12 -6.42
C PHE A 34 3.39 -22.25 -5.41
N ILE A 35 2.41 -22.09 -4.50
CA ILE A 35 2.07 -23.11 -3.50
C ILE A 35 1.67 -24.42 -4.19
N ILE A 36 0.81 -24.37 -5.21
CA ILE A 36 0.35 -25.57 -5.93
C ILE A 36 1.53 -26.30 -6.60
N ILE A 37 2.40 -25.58 -7.31
CA ILE A 37 3.57 -26.18 -7.99
C ILE A 37 4.52 -26.79 -6.96
N GLN A 38 4.81 -26.09 -5.85
CA GLN A 38 5.66 -26.59 -4.78
C GLN A 38 5.10 -27.87 -4.15
N THR A 39 3.79 -27.91 -3.85
CA THR A 39 3.14 -29.10 -3.28
C THR A 39 3.20 -30.29 -4.24
N ILE A 40 2.94 -30.07 -5.54
CA ILE A 40 3.05 -31.13 -6.55
C ILE A 40 4.48 -31.66 -6.61
N MET A 41 5.49 -30.78 -6.63
CA MET A 41 6.90 -31.18 -6.63
C MET A 41 7.26 -32.05 -5.41
N VAL A 42 6.80 -31.67 -4.21
CA VAL A 42 7.02 -32.45 -2.99
C VAL A 42 6.36 -33.82 -3.07
N VAL A 43 5.10 -33.88 -3.49
CA VAL A 43 4.36 -35.14 -3.61
C VAL A 43 5.01 -36.06 -4.63
N LEU A 44 5.46 -35.51 -5.77
CA LEU A 44 6.22 -36.27 -6.78
C LEU A 44 7.54 -36.78 -6.23
N TRP A 45 8.29 -35.96 -5.49
CA TRP A 45 9.57 -36.35 -4.87
C TRP A 45 9.38 -37.49 -3.87
N MET A 46 8.38 -37.38 -2.99
CA MET A 46 8.02 -38.42 -2.04
C MET A 46 7.59 -39.71 -2.78
N GLY A 47 6.74 -39.60 -3.81
CA GLY A 47 6.28 -40.73 -4.61
C GLY A 47 7.42 -41.46 -5.32
N LEU A 48 8.33 -40.74 -5.96
CA LEU A 48 9.50 -41.33 -6.65
C LEU A 48 10.44 -42.06 -5.68
N ASN A 49 10.63 -41.52 -4.46
CA ASN A 49 11.42 -42.18 -3.42
C ASN A 49 10.70 -43.42 -2.85
N LEU A 50 9.39 -43.36 -2.64
CA LEU A 50 8.61 -44.44 -2.04
C LEU A 50 8.40 -45.64 -2.98
N ILE A 51 8.27 -45.39 -4.29
CA ILE A 51 8.11 -46.42 -5.32
C ILE A 51 9.46 -47.14 -5.59
N GLY A 52 10.55 -46.70 -4.97
CA GLY A 52 11.88 -47.34 -5.11
C GLY A 52 12.52 -47.12 -6.48
N TYR A 53 11.98 -46.21 -7.30
CA TYR A 53 12.50 -45.92 -8.65
C TYR A 53 13.91 -45.30 -8.60
N VAL A 54 14.28 -44.66 -7.48
CA VAL A 54 15.61 -44.07 -7.25
C VAL A 54 16.16 -44.56 -5.92
N TYR A 55 16.82 -45.73 -5.90
CA TYR A 55 17.83 -46.17 -4.91
C TYR A 55 17.69 -45.72 -3.43
N HIS A 56 16.46 -45.59 -2.89
CA HIS A 56 16.18 -45.20 -1.49
C HIS A 56 17.05 -44.03 -0.98
N TRP A 57 17.23 -42.99 -1.80
CA TRP A 57 18.17 -41.92 -1.47
C TRP A 57 17.69 -41.03 -0.31
N ASP A 58 16.36 -40.95 -0.10
CA ASP A 58 15.72 -40.25 1.02
C ASP A 58 14.64 -41.13 1.68
N VAL A 59 15.06 -42.13 2.47
CA VAL A 59 14.16 -43.04 3.21
C VAL A 59 13.39 -42.27 4.29
N TYR A 60 12.16 -42.71 4.57
CA TYR A 60 11.36 -42.19 5.70
C TYR A 60 12.22 -42.11 6.97
N PRO A 61 12.44 -40.92 7.57
CA PRO A 61 11.54 -39.75 7.61
C PRO A 61 11.87 -38.56 6.66
N PHE A 62 12.49 -38.77 5.49
CA PHE A 62 12.81 -37.72 4.49
C PHE A 62 13.73 -36.60 5.03
N ILE A 63 14.91 -36.96 5.52
CA ILE A 63 15.84 -36.03 6.16
C ILE A 63 16.37 -34.96 5.19
N LEU A 64 16.58 -35.32 3.92
CA LEU A 64 17.10 -34.38 2.92
C LEU A 64 16.04 -33.36 2.55
N LEU A 65 14.80 -33.80 2.32
CA LEU A 65 13.68 -32.91 2.08
C LEU A 65 13.49 -31.94 3.25
N ASN A 66 13.54 -32.44 4.49
CA ASN A 66 13.44 -31.59 5.68
C ASN A 66 14.57 -30.53 5.75
N LEU A 67 15.80 -30.91 5.44
CA LEU A 67 16.94 -30.00 5.42
C LEU A 67 16.79 -28.89 4.38
N VAL A 68 16.35 -29.25 3.17
CA VAL A 68 16.13 -28.29 2.07
C VAL A 68 15.02 -27.31 2.44
N PHE A 69 13.89 -27.78 2.96
CA PHE A 69 12.80 -26.90 3.40
C PHE A 69 13.21 -25.98 4.55
N SER A 70 13.97 -26.50 5.52
CA SER A 70 14.48 -25.69 6.63
C SER A 70 15.39 -24.57 6.13
N THR A 71 16.29 -24.88 5.20
CA THR A 71 17.17 -23.89 4.57
C THR A 71 16.37 -22.90 3.72
N GLN A 72 15.40 -23.37 2.94
CA GLN A 72 14.52 -22.53 2.13
C GLN A 72 13.76 -21.52 3.00
N ALA A 73 13.21 -21.95 4.14
CA ALA A 73 12.53 -21.07 5.09
C ALA A 73 13.50 -20.04 5.70
N ALA A 74 14.72 -20.45 6.05
CA ALA A 74 15.74 -19.57 6.60
C ALA A 74 16.15 -18.45 5.64
N TYR A 75 16.23 -18.72 4.32
CA TYR A 75 16.49 -17.69 3.31
C TYR A 75 15.25 -16.86 2.94
N ALA A 76 14.06 -17.44 3.02
CA ALA A 76 12.82 -16.72 2.72
C ALA A 76 12.52 -15.63 3.75
N ALA A 77 12.72 -15.90 5.04
CA ALA A 77 12.43 -14.94 6.13
C ALA A 77 13.09 -13.55 5.93
N PRO A 78 14.41 -13.42 5.70
CA PRO A 78 15.04 -12.12 5.48
C PRO A 78 14.62 -11.47 4.16
N ILE A 79 14.37 -12.24 3.10
CA ILE A 79 13.89 -11.69 1.81
C ILE A 79 12.49 -11.08 1.99
N ILE A 80 11.60 -11.78 2.68
CA ILE A 80 10.26 -11.29 3.02
C ILE A 80 10.38 -10.03 3.89
N MET A 81 11.24 -10.04 4.90
CA MET A 81 11.46 -8.89 5.78
C MET A 81 12.00 -7.67 5.02
N MET A 82 12.93 -7.85 4.08
CA MET A 82 13.42 -6.76 3.23
C MET A 82 12.32 -6.18 2.33
N SER A 83 11.49 -7.06 1.74
CA SER A 83 10.34 -6.64 0.94
C SER A 83 9.31 -5.88 1.78
N GLN A 84 9.02 -6.36 3.00
CA GLN A 84 8.11 -5.73 3.95
C GLN A 84 8.63 -4.38 4.44
N ASN A 85 9.92 -4.27 4.80
CA ASN A 85 10.50 -3.00 5.25
C ASN A 85 10.36 -1.92 4.18
N ARG A 86 10.58 -2.27 2.90
CA ARG A 86 10.40 -1.32 1.79
C ARG A 86 8.93 -1.01 1.49
N GLN A 87 8.00 -1.96 1.69
CA GLN A 87 6.56 -1.65 1.61
C GLN A 87 6.16 -0.66 2.70
N SER A 88 6.55 -0.93 3.96
CA SER A 88 6.29 -0.05 5.11
C SER A 88 6.84 1.37 4.92
N GLU A 89 8.04 1.52 4.36
CA GLU A 89 8.60 2.84 4.06
C GLU A 89 7.78 3.61 3.02
N ARG A 90 7.27 2.94 1.98
CA ARG A 90 6.38 3.59 1.00
C ARG A 90 5.05 3.98 1.63
N ASP A 91 4.45 3.08 2.41
CA ASP A 91 3.18 3.31 3.09
C ASP A 91 3.30 4.49 4.08
N ARG A 92 4.45 4.61 4.77
CA ARG A 92 4.75 5.73 5.65
C ARG A 92 4.82 7.06 4.92
N VAL A 93 5.50 7.12 3.78
CA VAL A 93 5.57 8.35 2.96
C VAL A 93 4.19 8.74 2.46
N GLN A 94 3.44 7.76 1.93
CA GLN A 94 2.09 8.01 1.43
C GLN A 94 1.17 8.52 2.56
N ALA A 95 1.22 7.92 3.74
CA ALA A 95 0.45 8.38 4.89
C ALA A 95 0.81 9.81 5.33
N GLN A 96 2.08 10.22 5.20
CA GLN A 96 2.50 11.60 5.50
C GLN A 96 1.95 12.61 4.50
N ASP A 97 1.93 12.26 3.21
CA ASP A 97 1.40 13.14 2.17
C ASP A 97 -0.13 13.23 2.23
N ASP A 98 -0.82 12.11 2.50
CA ASP A 98 -2.25 12.08 2.78
C ASP A 98 -2.60 12.93 4.02
N TYR A 99 -1.76 12.88 5.06
CA TYR A 99 -1.93 13.72 6.25
C TYR A 99 -1.81 15.21 5.93
N LYS A 100 -0.80 15.63 5.16
CA LYS A 100 -0.66 17.04 4.75
C LYS A 100 -1.84 17.53 3.93
N THR A 101 -2.27 16.73 2.95
CA THR A 101 -3.42 17.04 2.10
C THR A 101 -4.69 17.20 2.94
N ASN A 102 -4.90 16.34 3.94
CA ASN A 102 -6.03 16.46 4.86
C ASN A 102 -6.00 17.75 5.70
N ILE A 103 -4.80 18.19 6.14
CA ILE A 103 -4.66 19.45 6.87
C ILE A 103 -4.99 20.64 5.95
N GLU A 104 -4.50 20.64 4.72
CA GLU A 104 -4.80 21.68 3.73
C GLU A 104 -6.29 21.74 3.40
N ALA A 105 -6.91 20.58 3.15
CA ALA A 105 -8.35 20.49 2.91
C ALA A 105 -9.17 21.00 4.10
N LYS A 106 -8.75 20.70 5.33
CA LYS A 106 -9.40 21.21 6.55
C LYS A 106 -9.34 22.75 6.61
N LEU A 107 -8.20 23.35 6.30
CA LEU A 107 -8.05 24.81 6.28
C LEU A 107 -8.91 25.45 5.19
N GLU A 108 -8.98 24.84 4.02
CA GLU A 108 -9.84 25.31 2.93
C GLU A 108 -11.33 25.24 3.30
N ILE A 109 -11.78 24.15 3.92
CA ILE A 109 -13.15 24.02 4.43
C ILE A 109 -13.45 25.09 5.49
N GLU A 110 -12.52 25.36 6.41
CA GLU A 110 -12.71 26.41 7.41
C GLU A 110 -12.81 27.80 6.76
N ALA A 111 -11.97 28.07 5.75
CA ALA A 111 -12.02 29.30 4.98
C ALA A 111 -13.34 29.45 4.20
N LEU A 112 -13.82 28.38 3.57
CA LEU A 112 -15.12 28.35 2.89
C LEU A 112 -16.26 28.58 3.88
N THR A 113 -16.23 27.96 5.05
CA THR A 113 -17.25 28.14 6.11
C THR A 113 -17.29 29.59 6.58
N LYS A 114 -16.13 30.23 6.81
CA LYS A 114 -16.08 31.66 7.16
C LYS A 114 -16.69 32.55 6.07
N ARG A 115 -16.43 32.24 4.79
CA ARG A 115 -17.01 32.99 3.65
C ARG A 115 -18.53 32.77 3.54
N LEU A 116 -19.02 31.56 3.78
CA LEU A 116 -20.45 31.27 3.76
C LEU A 116 -21.18 32.03 4.88
N ASN A 117 -20.66 31.96 6.11
CA ASN A 117 -21.23 32.69 7.24
C ASN A 117 -21.25 34.21 7.00
N SER A 118 -20.20 34.78 6.40
CA SER A 118 -20.18 36.22 6.10
C SER A 118 -21.20 36.59 5.02
N ILE A 119 -21.40 35.75 4.01
CA ILE A 119 -22.46 35.94 3.00
C ILE A 119 -23.84 35.86 3.65
N GLU A 120 -24.06 34.89 4.54
CA GLU A 120 -25.32 34.71 5.25
C GLU A 120 -25.69 35.94 6.09
N VAL A 121 -24.76 36.45 6.91
CA VAL A 121 -24.97 37.68 7.70
C VAL A 121 -25.26 38.89 6.80
N ASN A 122 -24.44 39.10 5.75
CA ASN A 122 -24.65 40.21 4.82
C ASN A 122 -26.01 40.16 4.10
N LYS A 123 -26.48 38.95 3.76
CA LYS A 123 -27.80 38.77 3.14
C LYS A 123 -28.91 39.02 4.16
N LEU A 124 -28.76 38.56 5.40
CA LEU A 124 -29.73 38.78 6.46
C LEU A 124 -29.90 40.28 6.76
N ASP A 125 -28.80 41.03 6.88
CA ASP A 125 -28.83 42.49 7.09
C ASP A 125 -29.54 43.22 5.95
N LYS A 126 -29.30 42.81 4.70
CA LYS A 126 -30.00 43.38 3.53
C LYS A 126 -31.50 43.10 3.55
N ILE A 127 -31.91 41.89 3.93
CA ILE A 127 -33.33 41.52 4.01
C ILE A 127 -34.02 42.35 5.11
N ILE A 128 -33.41 42.46 6.30
CA ILE A 128 -33.96 43.27 7.40
C ILE A 128 -34.13 44.72 6.97
N LYS A 129 -33.11 45.30 6.32
CA LYS A 129 -33.19 46.68 5.83
C LYS A 129 -34.29 46.87 4.79
N MET A 130 -34.46 45.92 3.85
CA MET A 130 -35.55 45.97 2.87
C MET A 130 -36.94 45.87 3.53
N LEU A 131 -37.08 45.05 4.58
CA LEU A 131 -38.33 44.93 5.34
C LEU A 131 -38.67 46.25 6.06
N GLU A 132 -37.68 46.88 6.70
CA GLU A 132 -37.84 48.17 7.38
C GLU A 132 -38.17 49.31 6.41
N GLU A 133 -37.56 49.32 5.21
CA GLU A 133 -37.89 50.26 4.13
C GLU A 133 -39.31 50.06 3.57
N MET A 134 -39.83 48.82 3.57
CA MET A 134 -41.21 48.55 3.18
C MET A 134 -42.22 48.93 4.28
N GLU A 135 -41.87 48.77 5.56
CA GLU A 135 -42.72 49.16 6.69
C GLU A 135 -42.85 50.70 6.82
N THR A 136 -41.80 51.43 6.45
CA THR A 136 -41.77 52.91 6.52
C THR A 136 -42.44 53.61 5.33
N LYS A 137 -42.71 52.90 4.24
CA LYS A 137 -43.56 53.39 3.15
C LYS A 137 -45.01 52.93 3.39
N PRO A 138 -45.93 53.81 3.81
CA PRO A 138 -47.33 53.43 3.88
C PRO A 138 -47.79 53.09 2.46
N ALA A 139 -48.52 51.97 2.33
CA ALA A 139 -49.18 51.59 1.10
C ALA A 139 -50.10 52.76 0.67
N GLU A 140 -49.73 53.43 -0.42
CA GLU A 140 -50.64 54.31 -1.17
C GLU A 140 -51.79 53.51 -1.77
#